data_AF-A0A0F9UFG0-F1
#
_entry.id   AF-A0A0F9UFG0-F1
#
_cell.length_a   1.000
_cell.length_b   1.000
_cell.length_c   1.000
_cell.angle_alpha   90.00
_cell.angle_beta   90.00
_cell.angle_gamma   90.00
#
_symmetry.space_group_name_H-M   'P 1'
#
loop_
_entity.id
_entity.type
_entity.pdbx_description
1 polymer ?
#
loop_
_entity_poly.entity_id
_entity_poly.type
_entity_poly.pdbx_seq_one_letter_code
_entity_poly.pdbx_strand_id
1 'polypeptide(L)'
;MKFHLIPAAALITALAGTAFAQEWSHAAPGMGQFEGLLETEDGAMGINYACAESYSQVGFKANGVHVAAGVSTISVDGEQVAAGNTTYNSKWDATSFTNRTEAEWGPKLKDAHNKLVQALAEGSEAVWTTPSGESFTFSLKGSSNIVACLLQ
;
A
#
# COMPACT_ATOMS: atom_id res chain seq x y z
N MET A 1 51.50 16.61 12.70
CA MET A 1 50.37 17.31 12.06
C MET A 1 49.09 16.66 12.57
N LYS A 2 48.26 17.39 13.34
CA LYS A 2 47.02 16.86 13.94
C LYS A 2 45.85 17.10 12.98
N PHE A 3 45.39 16.05 12.30
CA PHE A 3 44.17 16.10 11.50
C PHE A 3 42.97 15.99 12.43
N HIS A 4 42.19 17.06 12.52
CA HIS A 4 40.87 17.04 13.17
C HIS A 4 39.85 16.66 12.09
N LEU A 5 39.34 15.44 12.17
CA LEU A 5 38.17 15.00 11.39
C LEU A 5 36.93 15.62 12.04
N ILE A 6 36.29 16.54 11.33
CA ILE A 6 34.94 17.01 11.65
C ILE A 6 33.98 15.94 11.10
N PRO A 7 33.19 15.24 11.92
CA PRO A 7 32.14 14.40 11.38
C PRO A 7 31.06 15.32 10.80
N ALA A 8 30.95 15.31 9.47
CA ALA A 8 29.83 15.90 8.77
C ALA A 8 28.56 15.12 9.19
N ALA A 9 27.77 15.71 10.08
CA ALA A 9 26.42 15.27 10.32
C ALA A 9 25.65 15.48 9.00
N ALA A 10 25.45 14.40 8.25
CA ALA A 10 24.54 14.39 7.12
C ALA A 10 23.13 14.63 7.67
N LEU A 11 22.69 15.88 7.59
CA LEU A 11 21.31 16.26 7.84
C LEU A 11 20.49 15.65 6.69
N ILE A 12 19.97 14.44 6.90
CA ILE A 12 18.95 13.86 6.02
C ILE A 12 17.72 14.73 6.21
N THR A 13 17.54 15.72 5.35
CA THR A 13 16.24 16.34 5.12
C THR A 13 15.35 15.27 4.51
N ALA A 14 14.69 14.49 5.37
CA ALA A 14 13.48 13.80 4.99
C ALA A 14 12.53 14.89 4.48
N LEU A 15 12.25 14.91 3.18
CA LEU A 15 11.09 15.62 2.66
C LEU A 15 9.86 14.88 3.22
N ALA A 16 9.48 15.22 4.45
CA ALA A 16 8.17 14.91 4.98
C ALA A 16 7.19 15.79 4.19
N GLY A 17 6.76 15.30 3.03
CA GLY A 17 5.58 15.81 2.38
C GLY A 17 4.43 15.65 3.37
N THR A 18 3.92 16.77 3.89
CA THR A 18 2.72 16.78 4.73
C THR A 18 1.55 16.38 3.84
N ALA A 19 1.24 15.09 3.79
CA ALA A 19 0.01 14.61 3.19
C ALA A 19 -1.14 15.17 4.02
N PHE A 20 -1.89 16.12 3.45
CA PHE A 20 -3.18 16.53 4.01
C PHE A 20 -4.05 15.28 4.16
N ALA A 21 -4.82 15.20 5.26
CA ALA A 21 -5.64 14.04 5.57
C ALA A 21 -6.55 13.69 4.38
N GLN A 22 -6.20 12.61 3.70
CA GLN A 22 -6.90 12.10 2.52
C GLN A 22 -8.21 11.45 2.98
N GLU A 23 -9.33 11.81 2.37
CA GLU A 23 -10.60 11.14 2.64
C GLU A 23 -10.70 9.87 1.80
N TRP A 24 -10.99 8.76 2.48
CA TRP A 24 -11.27 7.50 1.82
C TRP A 24 -12.63 7.55 1.13
N SER A 25 -12.65 7.09 -0.12
CA SER A 25 -13.89 6.81 -0.83
C SER A 25 -14.24 5.34 -0.71
N HIS A 26 -15.51 5.05 -0.44
CA HIS A 26 -16.03 3.68 -0.30
C HIS A 26 -17.23 3.49 -1.20
N ALA A 27 -17.26 2.38 -1.93
CA ALA A 27 -18.46 1.97 -2.65
C ALA A 27 -19.57 1.65 -1.64
N ALA A 28 -20.81 2.06 -1.95
CA ALA A 28 -21.96 1.68 -1.15
C ALA A 28 -22.09 0.14 -1.15
N PRO A 29 -22.39 -0.50 0.00
CA PRO A 29 -22.50 -1.95 0.06
C PRO A 29 -23.65 -2.42 -0.84
N GLY A 30 -23.29 -2.97 -1.98
CA GLY A 30 -24.21 -3.54 -2.97
C GLY A 30 -23.56 -4.76 -3.60
N MET A 31 -24.29 -5.86 -3.71
CA MET A 31 -23.86 -7.09 -4.39
C MET A 31 -22.65 -7.83 -3.76
N GLY A 32 -22.53 -7.86 -2.42
CA GLY A 32 -21.46 -8.63 -1.76
C GLY A 32 -20.04 -8.15 -2.09
N GLN A 33 -19.93 -6.96 -2.69
CA GLN A 33 -18.69 -6.33 -3.07
C GLN A 33 -18.41 -5.17 -2.13
N PHE A 34 -17.18 -5.10 -1.63
CA PHE A 34 -16.69 -3.97 -0.87
C PHE A 34 -15.47 -3.40 -1.57
N GLU A 35 -15.56 -2.14 -1.97
CA GLU A 35 -14.45 -1.43 -2.61
C GLU A 35 -14.14 -0.18 -1.82
N GLY A 36 -12.85 0.14 -1.72
CA GLY A 36 -12.41 1.41 -1.20
C GLY A 36 -11.17 1.88 -1.91
N LEU A 37 -11.07 3.20 -1.99
CA LEU A 37 -10.03 3.88 -2.72
C LEU A 37 -9.58 5.11 -1.93
N LEU A 38 -8.28 5.14 -1.67
CA LEU A 38 -7.55 6.30 -1.22
C LEU A 38 -6.69 6.78 -2.39
N GLU A 39 -6.86 8.02 -2.83
CA GLU A 39 -5.98 8.63 -3.83
C GLU A 39 -5.45 9.97 -3.32
N THR A 40 -4.26 10.37 -3.77
CA THR A 40 -3.80 11.75 -3.64
C THR A 40 -4.69 12.67 -4.49
N GLU A 41 -4.75 13.97 -4.18
CA GLU A 41 -5.59 14.93 -4.92
C GLU A 41 -5.33 14.93 -6.43
N ASP A 42 -4.08 14.68 -6.83
CA ASP A 42 -3.65 14.58 -8.23
C ASP A 42 -3.83 13.18 -8.83
N GLY A 43 -4.33 12.21 -8.05
CA GLY A 43 -4.47 10.80 -8.43
C GLY A 43 -3.14 10.09 -8.66
N ALA A 44 -2.01 10.72 -8.34
CA ALA A 44 -0.68 10.19 -8.60
C ALA A 44 -0.36 8.97 -7.74
N MET A 45 -0.87 8.89 -6.52
CA MET A 45 -0.65 7.75 -5.64
C MET A 45 -1.96 7.29 -5.03
N GLY A 46 -2.06 6.01 -4.69
CA GLY A 46 -3.23 5.52 -3.99
C GLY A 46 -3.16 4.09 -3.51
N ILE A 47 -4.12 3.77 -2.64
CA ILE A 47 -4.43 2.42 -2.19
C ILE A 47 -5.84 2.10 -2.68
N ASN A 48 -6.01 0.96 -3.32
CA ASN A 48 -7.33 0.44 -3.63
C ASN A 48 -7.49 -0.94 -3.01
N TYR A 49 -8.68 -1.26 -2.53
CA TYR A 49 -9.04 -2.63 -2.19
C TYR A 49 -10.40 -2.99 -2.79
N ALA A 50 -10.55 -4.27 -3.12
CA ALA A 50 -11.77 -4.87 -3.60
C ALA A 50 -11.94 -6.24 -2.93
N CYS A 51 -13.09 -6.45 -2.28
CA CYS A 51 -13.54 -7.75 -1.80
C CYS A 51 -14.75 -8.16 -2.64
N ALA A 52 -14.74 -9.34 -3.23
CA ALA A 52 -15.89 -9.97 -3.87
C ALA A 52 -15.98 -11.44 -3.44
N GLU A 53 -17.07 -12.14 -3.76
CA GLU A 53 -17.22 -13.55 -3.40
C GLU A 53 -16.11 -14.42 -3.99
N SER A 54 -15.70 -14.17 -5.24
CA SER A 54 -14.73 -14.98 -5.97
C SER A 54 -13.27 -14.53 -5.83
N TYR A 55 -13.03 -13.30 -5.38
CA TYR A 55 -11.67 -12.77 -5.24
C TYR A 55 -11.60 -11.64 -4.25
N SER A 56 -10.40 -11.39 -3.73
CA SER A 56 -10.08 -10.12 -3.11
C SER A 56 -8.72 -9.62 -3.56
N GLN A 57 -8.58 -8.30 -3.60
CA GLN A 57 -7.40 -7.61 -4.07
C GLN A 57 -7.14 -6.36 -3.23
N VAL A 58 -5.87 -6.14 -2.89
CA VAL A 58 -5.34 -4.87 -2.41
C VAL A 58 -4.27 -4.41 -3.39
N GLY A 59 -4.35 -3.17 -3.84
CA GLY A 59 -3.42 -2.54 -4.76
C GLY A 59 -2.84 -1.26 -4.19
N PHE A 60 -1.56 -1.03 -4.46
CA PHE A 60 -0.88 0.24 -4.24
C PHE A 60 -0.37 0.73 -5.60
N LYS A 61 -0.51 2.02 -5.88
CA LYS A 61 -0.06 2.61 -7.15
C LYS A 61 0.69 3.92 -6.94
N ALA A 62 1.64 4.19 -7.82
CA ALA A 62 2.34 5.46 -7.97
C ALA A 62 2.59 5.76 -9.46
N ASN A 63 2.02 6.84 -9.97
CA ASN A 63 2.15 7.32 -11.34
C ASN A 63 3.47 8.08 -11.52
N GLY A 64 4.04 8.05 -12.72
CA GLY A 64 5.31 8.70 -13.07
C GLY A 64 6.55 8.10 -12.40
N VAL A 65 6.37 7.10 -11.53
CA VAL A 65 7.45 6.43 -10.82
C VAL A 65 7.86 5.19 -11.60
N HIS A 66 9.16 5.07 -11.91
CA HIS A 66 9.75 3.96 -12.64
C HIS A 66 10.64 3.17 -11.68
N VAL A 67 10.12 2.09 -11.10
CA VAL A 67 10.92 1.20 -10.22
C VAL A 67 11.44 -0.01 -10.97
N ALA A 68 12.55 -0.55 -10.49
CA ALA A 68 13.02 -1.86 -10.93
C ALA A 68 12.02 -2.96 -10.55
N ALA A 69 11.90 -3.99 -11.39
CA ALA A 69 11.15 -5.19 -11.04
C ALA A 69 11.78 -5.86 -9.81
N GLY A 70 10.94 -6.22 -8.83
CA GLY A 70 11.41 -6.84 -7.60
C GLY A 70 10.32 -6.91 -6.54
N VAL A 71 10.71 -7.30 -5.33
CA VAL A 71 9.81 -7.45 -4.19
C VAL A 71 9.70 -6.12 -3.44
N SER A 72 8.48 -5.60 -3.35
CA SER A 72 8.10 -4.55 -2.43
C SER A 72 7.62 -5.12 -1.10
N THR A 73 7.63 -4.26 -0.08
CA THR A 73 7.03 -4.52 1.22
C THR A 73 5.95 -3.49 1.51
N ILE A 74 4.93 -3.93 2.25
CA ILE A 74 3.90 -3.08 2.83
C ILE A 74 4.05 -3.18 4.34
N SER A 75 4.18 -2.04 5.00
CA SER A 75 4.18 -1.93 6.46
C SER A 75 2.99 -1.10 6.91
N VAL A 76 2.38 -1.47 8.03
CA VAL A 76 1.34 -0.69 8.70
C VAL A 76 1.78 -0.44 10.14
N ASP A 77 1.76 0.82 10.57
CA ASP A 77 2.20 1.24 11.91
C ASP A 77 3.60 0.68 12.29
N GLY A 78 4.47 0.51 11.29
CA GLY A 78 5.83 -0.01 11.45
C GLY A 78 5.97 -1.54 11.40
N GLU A 79 4.88 -2.32 11.35
CA GLU A 79 4.94 -3.77 11.14
C GLU A 79 4.80 -4.12 9.65
N GLN A 80 5.71 -4.94 9.13
CA GLN A 80 5.55 -5.49 7.78
C GLN A 80 4.39 -6.50 7.74
N VAL A 81 3.38 -6.19 6.93
CA VAL A 81 2.15 -7.01 6.81
C VAL A 81 2.04 -7.72 5.47
N ALA A 82 2.73 -7.26 4.43
CA ALA A 82 2.79 -7.95 3.15
C ALA A 82 4.13 -7.74 2.42
N ALA A 83 4.46 -8.67 1.53
CA ALA A 83 5.53 -8.55 0.57
C ALA A 83 5.11 -9.20 -0.76
N GLY A 84 5.61 -8.68 -1.88
CA GLY A 84 5.20 -9.16 -3.20
C GLY A 84 5.78 -8.35 -4.33
N ASN A 85 5.57 -8.82 -5.55
CA ASN A 85 6.19 -8.21 -6.72
C ASN A 85 5.56 -6.86 -7.02
N THR A 86 6.42 -5.92 -7.38
CA THR A 86 6.05 -4.63 -7.94
C THR A 86 6.34 -4.62 -9.43
N THR A 87 5.40 -4.05 -10.19
CA THR A 87 5.45 -3.98 -11.64
C THR A 87 5.29 -2.55 -12.11
N TYR A 88 6.05 -2.16 -13.13
CA TYR A 88 5.82 -0.94 -13.88
C TYR A 88 5.01 -1.23 -15.15
N ASN A 89 4.03 -0.39 -15.46
CA ASN A 89 3.22 -0.47 -16.66
C ASN A 89 3.31 0.84 -17.46
N SER A 90 3.97 0.79 -18.62
CA SER A 90 4.20 1.96 -19.49
C SER A 90 2.93 2.52 -20.13
N LYS A 91 1.86 1.72 -20.27
CA LYS A 91 0.58 2.22 -20.80
C LYS A 91 -0.05 3.24 -19.85
N TRP A 92 0.12 3.03 -18.55
CA TRP A 92 -0.47 3.84 -17.50
C TRP A 92 0.55 4.78 -16.85
N ASP A 93 1.81 4.69 -17.29
CA ASP A 93 2.97 5.30 -16.64
C ASP A 93 2.92 5.16 -15.11
N ALA A 94 2.69 3.94 -14.64
CA ALA A 94 2.45 3.68 -13.23
C ALA A 94 3.19 2.45 -12.75
N THR A 95 3.75 2.57 -11.55
CA THR A 95 4.24 1.45 -10.76
C THR A 95 3.14 0.99 -9.82
N SER A 96 2.97 -0.32 -9.68
CA SER A 96 2.01 -0.89 -8.74
C SER A 96 2.51 -2.14 -8.03
N PHE A 97 2.06 -2.27 -6.80
CA PHE A 97 2.03 -3.53 -6.06
C PHE A 97 0.59 -4.05 -6.07
N THR A 98 0.40 -5.35 -6.21
CA THR A 98 -0.93 -5.96 -6.11
C THR A 98 -0.85 -7.27 -5.33
N ASN A 99 -1.66 -7.37 -4.29
CA ASN A 99 -1.89 -8.60 -3.55
C ASN A 99 -3.32 -9.07 -3.84
N ARG A 100 -3.45 -10.16 -4.59
CA ARG A 100 -4.73 -10.78 -4.93
C ARG A 100 -4.81 -12.16 -4.29
N THR A 101 -6.01 -12.56 -3.89
CA THR A 101 -6.34 -13.92 -3.52
C THR A 101 -7.66 -14.31 -4.18
N GLU A 102 -7.80 -15.59 -4.55
CA GLU A 102 -9.04 -16.14 -5.12
C GLU A 102 -9.62 -17.21 -4.19
N ALA A 103 -10.90 -17.52 -4.39
CA ALA A 103 -11.61 -18.50 -3.58
C ALA A 103 -10.90 -19.88 -3.56
N GLU A 104 -10.31 -20.28 -4.68
CA GLU A 104 -9.67 -21.58 -4.89
C GLU A 104 -8.21 -21.67 -4.43
N TRP A 105 -7.55 -20.56 -4.09
CA TRP A 105 -6.09 -20.54 -3.79
C TRP A 105 -5.71 -21.11 -2.41
N GLY A 106 -6.69 -21.58 -1.63
CA GLY A 106 -6.48 -22.26 -0.35
C GLY A 106 -6.26 -21.33 0.85
N PRO A 107 -6.37 -21.86 2.08
CA PRO A 107 -6.51 -21.06 3.30
C PRO A 107 -5.27 -20.21 3.62
N LYS A 108 -4.05 -20.72 3.39
CA LYS A 108 -2.82 -19.99 3.72
C LYS A 108 -2.68 -18.66 2.99
N LEU A 109 -3.08 -18.60 1.72
CA LEU A 109 -3.02 -17.36 0.93
C LEU A 109 -4.13 -16.40 1.34
N LYS A 110 -5.33 -16.92 1.65
CA LYS A 110 -6.43 -16.14 2.22
C LYS A 110 -6.08 -15.51 3.57
N ASP A 111 -5.44 -16.26 4.48
CA ASP A 111 -5.04 -15.76 5.80
C ASP A 111 -4.01 -14.63 5.69
N ALA A 112 -3.01 -14.79 4.82
CA ALA A 112 -2.01 -13.75 4.57
C ALA A 112 -2.64 -12.48 3.96
N HIS A 113 -3.60 -12.65 3.04
CA HIS A 113 -4.34 -11.53 2.46
C HIS A 113 -5.21 -10.81 3.50
N ASN A 114 -5.95 -11.56 4.32
CA ASN A 114 -6.80 -11.01 5.37
C ASN A 114 -5.97 -10.27 6.44
N LYS A 115 -4.75 -10.73 6.75
CA LYS A 115 -3.83 -9.98 7.63
C LYS A 115 -3.54 -8.57 7.08
N LEU A 116 -3.30 -8.45 5.77
CA LEU A 116 -3.09 -7.15 5.13
C LEU A 116 -4.36 -6.28 5.18
N VAL A 117 -5.52 -6.84 4.83
CA VAL A 117 -6.80 -6.12 4.85
C VAL A 117 -7.11 -5.60 6.26
N GLN A 118 -6.99 -6.46 7.26
CA GLN A 118 -7.22 -6.10 8.66
C GLN A 118 -6.26 -4.99 9.12
N ALA A 119 -4.97 -5.10 8.79
CA ALA A 119 -4.01 -4.06 9.15
C ALA A 119 -4.37 -2.70 8.53
N LEU A 120 -4.80 -2.65 7.27
CA LEU A 120 -5.20 -1.40 6.62
C LEU A 120 -6.48 -0.78 7.22
N ALA A 121 -7.40 -1.63 7.71
CA ALA A 121 -8.63 -1.20 8.35
C ALA A 121 -8.42 -0.67 9.78
N GLU A 122 -7.49 -1.28 10.54
CA GLU A 122 -7.27 -0.97 11.96
C GLU A 122 -6.11 0.01 12.20
N GLY A 123 -5.19 0.11 11.24
CA GLY A 123 -3.97 0.89 11.37
C GLY A 123 -4.17 2.39 11.18
N SER A 124 -3.11 3.15 11.49
CA SER A 124 -3.11 4.61 11.33
C SER A 124 -2.34 5.10 10.10
N GLU A 125 -1.30 4.36 9.70
CA GLU A 125 -0.43 4.70 8.59
C GLU A 125 0.01 3.44 7.84
N ALA A 126 -0.02 3.48 6.51
CA ALA A 126 0.60 2.46 5.65
C ALA A 126 1.79 3.04 4.90
N VAL A 127 2.86 2.24 4.78
CA VAL A 127 4.06 2.55 4.02
C VAL A 127 4.30 1.45 3.00
N TRP A 128 4.34 1.82 1.73
CA TRP A 128 4.78 0.93 0.64
C TRP A 128 6.22 1.25 0.28
N THR A 129 7.11 0.28 0.45
CA THR A 129 8.51 0.40 0.06
C THR A 129 8.78 -0.39 -1.22
N THR A 130 9.37 0.27 -2.20
CA THR A 130 9.72 -0.29 -3.51
C THR A 130 10.96 -1.19 -3.41
N PRO A 131 11.25 -2.02 -4.42
CA PRO A 131 12.49 -2.82 -4.44
C PRO A 131 13.75 -1.95 -4.45
N SER A 132 13.65 -0.72 -4.97
CA SER A 132 14.72 0.27 -5.04
C SER A 132 14.83 1.16 -3.80
N GLY A 133 13.93 1.01 -2.82
CA GLY A 133 13.99 1.66 -1.51
C GLY A 133 13.19 2.95 -1.39
N GLU A 134 12.56 3.44 -2.46
CA GLU A 134 11.58 4.51 -2.37
C GLU A 134 10.40 4.08 -1.47
N SER A 135 9.85 5.03 -0.71
CA SER A 135 8.74 4.77 0.20
C SER A 135 7.61 5.75 -0.02
N PHE A 136 6.39 5.22 -0.06
CA PHE A 136 5.15 5.97 -0.20
C PHE A 136 4.30 5.78 1.05
N THR A 137 3.96 6.89 1.71
CA THR A 137 3.21 6.89 2.96
C THR A 137 1.77 7.32 2.72
N PHE A 138 0.85 6.60 3.35
CA PHE A 138 -0.59 6.79 3.21
C PHE A 138 -1.24 6.90 4.59
N SER A 139 -2.05 7.93 4.80
CA SER A 139 -2.88 8.04 6.00
C SER A 139 -4.05 7.06 5.93
N LEU A 140 -4.17 6.18 6.93
CA LEU A 140 -5.30 5.26 7.05
C LEU A 140 -6.47 5.88 7.83
N LYS A 141 -6.39 7.15 8.22
CA LYS A 141 -7.51 7.85 8.85
C LYS A 141 -8.76 7.79 7.96
N GLY A 142 -9.83 7.20 8.48
CA GLY A 142 -11.09 7.06 7.75
C GLY A 142 -11.12 5.86 6.79
N SER A 143 -10.12 4.96 6.84
CA SER A 143 -10.21 3.67 6.18
C SER A 143 -11.41 2.89 6.73
N SER A 144 -12.08 2.14 5.86
CA SER A 144 -13.32 1.44 6.22
C SER A 144 -13.07 0.36 7.27
N ASN A 145 -14.09 0.06 8.09
CA ASN A 145 -14.10 -1.04 9.07
C ASN A 145 -14.09 -2.46 8.45
N ILE A 146 -13.70 -2.64 7.18
CA ILE A 146 -13.67 -3.96 6.53
C ILE A 146 -12.43 -4.70 7.00
N VAL A 147 -12.59 -5.47 8.08
CA VAL A 147 -11.52 -6.27 8.68
C VAL A 147 -11.30 -7.63 8.00
N ALA A 148 -12.21 -8.05 7.10
CA ALA A 148 -12.07 -9.30 6.33
C ALA A 148 -12.94 -9.29 5.06
N CYS A 149 -12.44 -9.90 3.99
CA CYS A 149 -13.24 -10.25 2.82
C CYS A 149 -13.81 -11.66 2.99
N LEU A 150 -15.15 -11.81 2.96
CA LEU A 150 -15.81 -13.12 2.99
C LEU A 150 -15.66 -13.79 1.62
N LEU A 151 -14.53 -14.48 1.40
CA LEU A 151 -14.30 -15.31 0.23
C LEU A 151 -14.99 -16.66 0.43
N GLN A 152 -16.11 -16.89 -0.26
CA GLN A 152 -16.85 -18.17 -0.18
C GLN A 152 -16.19 -19.25 -1.05
#